data_AF-A0AAJ7W123-F1
#
_entry.id   AF-A0AAJ7W123-F1
#
_cell.length_a   1.000
_cell.length_b   1.000
_cell.length_c   1.000
_cell.angle_alpha   90.00
_cell.angle_beta   90.00
_cell.angle_gamma   90.00
#
_symmetry.space_group_name_H-M   'P 1'
#
loop_
_entity.id
_entity.type
_entity.pdbx_description
1 polymer ?
#
loop_
_entity_poly.entity_id
_entity_poly.type
_entity_poly.pdbx_seq_one_letter_code
_entity_poly.pdbx_strand_id
1 'polypeptide(L)'
;MEPTHVYVKARAEFGRQCFFDSYGPVIDEDIQPDHLAYQDYIRRNPCHVASQKPKQYAVHEVQASANPLKSTGMFHFEGGWPRDINPQDEEATARFRRRTEKEDDWAPKLRHLFRVIEFS
;
A
#
# COMPACT_ATOMS: atom_id res chain seq x y z
N MET A 1 1.65 -41.99 10.71
CA MET A 1 0.75 -41.54 11.77
C MET A 1 1.12 -40.08 12.04
N GLU A 2 0.24 -39.14 11.71
CA GLU A 2 0.54 -37.71 11.89
C GLU A 2 0.27 -37.28 13.33
N PRO A 3 1.18 -36.55 13.99
CA PRO A 3 0.99 -36.11 15.37
C PRO A 3 -0.08 -35.01 15.43
N THR A 4 -1.24 -35.34 15.97
CA THR A 4 -2.32 -34.37 16.23
C THR A 4 -2.16 -33.78 17.62
N HIS A 5 -1.83 -32.49 17.69
CA HIS A 5 -1.73 -31.78 18.96
C HIS A 5 -3.09 -31.16 19.33
N VAL A 6 -3.74 -31.73 20.35
CA VAL A 6 -5.03 -31.24 20.85
C VAL A 6 -4.79 -30.23 21.95
N TYR A 7 -5.22 -28.98 21.75
CA TYR A 7 -5.15 -27.96 22.78
C TYR A 7 -6.28 -28.17 23.80
N VAL A 8 -5.90 -28.49 25.04
CA VAL A 8 -6.83 -28.68 26.17
C VAL A 8 -7.36 -27.34 26.69
N LYS A 9 -6.65 -26.25 26.43
CA LYS A 9 -6.93 -24.92 26.98
C LYS A 9 -7.81 -24.10 26.04
N ALA A 10 -8.74 -23.32 26.59
CA ALA A 10 -9.58 -22.42 25.80
C ALA A 10 -8.74 -21.28 25.20
N ARG A 11 -9.03 -20.88 23.94
CA ARG A 11 -8.31 -19.83 23.21
C ARG A 11 -8.20 -18.50 23.99
N ALA A 12 -9.24 -18.17 24.77
CA ALA A 12 -9.31 -16.96 25.59
C ALA A 12 -8.28 -16.92 26.74
N GLU A 13 -7.68 -18.06 27.10
CA GLU A 13 -6.71 -18.15 28.19
C GLU A 13 -5.25 -18.15 27.69
N PHE A 14 -5.05 -18.05 26.38
CA PHE A 14 -3.73 -17.87 25.77
C PHE A 14 -3.40 -16.38 25.68
N GLY A 15 -2.12 -16.03 25.83
CA GLY A 15 -1.65 -14.66 25.62
C GLY A 15 -2.00 -13.69 26.74
N ARG A 16 -1.96 -14.13 28.01
CA ARG A 16 -2.06 -13.21 29.16
C ARG A 16 -1.07 -12.06 29.00
N GLN A 17 -1.52 -10.85 29.32
CA GLN A 17 -0.71 -9.63 29.21
C GLN A 17 0.60 -9.81 30.00
N CYS A 18 1.74 -9.74 29.30
CA CYS A 18 3.05 -9.69 29.94
C CYS A 18 3.23 -8.27 30.51
N PHE A 19 3.33 -8.17 31.84
CA PHE A 19 3.75 -6.94 32.49
C PHE A 19 5.27 -6.92 32.50
N PHE A 20 5.85 -6.19 31.56
CA PHE A 20 7.28 -5.91 31.59
C PHE A 20 7.50 -4.77 32.57
N ASP A 21 8.00 -5.12 33.75
CA ASP A 21 8.47 -4.14 34.72
C ASP A 21 9.98 -3.98 34.57
N SER A 22 10.45 -2.74 34.71
CA SER A 22 11.88 -2.46 34.72
C SER A 22 12.41 -2.74 36.11
N TYR A 23 12.79 -3.99 36.36
CA TYR A 23 13.54 -4.33 37.56
C TYR A 23 14.90 -3.64 37.49
N GLY A 24 15.33 -3.02 38.59
CA GLY A 24 16.64 -2.36 38.70
C GLY A 24 17.79 -3.33 38.44
N PRO A 25 19.05 -2.88 38.45
CA PRO A 25 20.19 -3.76 38.20
C PRO A 25 20.23 -4.86 39.26
N VAL A 26 19.80 -6.07 38.87
CA VAL A 26 19.99 -7.28 39.65
C VAL A 26 21.31 -7.87 39.17
N ILE A 27 22.24 -8.06 40.10
CA ILE A 27 23.46 -8.81 39.82
C ILE A 27 23.04 -10.28 39.82
N ASP A 28 22.85 -10.85 38.63
CA ASP A 28 22.47 -12.26 38.48
C ASP A 28 23.61 -13.18 38.91
N GLU A 29 24.85 -12.80 38.61
CA GLU A 29 26.05 -13.56 38.95
C GLU A 29 27.23 -12.63 39.25
N ASP A 30 27.98 -12.97 40.30
CA ASP A 30 29.27 -12.34 40.63
C ASP A 30 30.40 -13.32 40.30
N ILE A 31 31.01 -13.14 39.13
CA ILE A 31 32.08 -14.00 38.63
C ILE A 31 33.41 -13.46 39.16
N GLN A 32 33.92 -14.13 40.19
CA GLN A 32 35.23 -13.83 40.75
C GLN A 32 36.35 -14.23 39.77
N PRO A 33 37.40 -13.41 39.61
CA PRO A 33 38.51 -13.75 38.73
C PRO A 33 39.28 -14.95 39.26
N ASP A 34 39.83 -15.76 38.35
CA ASP A 34 40.74 -16.85 38.71
C ASP A 34 42.02 -16.29 39.35
N HIS A 35 42.31 -16.74 40.57
CA HIS A 35 43.43 -16.29 41.37
C HIS A 35 44.80 -16.55 40.72
N LEU A 36 44.94 -17.63 39.94
CA LEU A 36 46.20 -17.93 39.24
C LEU A 36 46.39 -16.99 38.05
N ALA A 37 45.34 -16.79 37.25
CA ALA A 37 45.36 -15.83 36.14
C ALA A 37 45.55 -14.37 36.60
N TYR A 38 45.08 -14.03 37.80
CA TYR A 38 45.26 -12.70 38.39
C TYR A 38 46.72 -12.40 38.76
N GLN A 39 47.50 -13.40 39.19
CA GLN A 39 48.91 -13.19 39.56
C GLN A 39 49.75 -12.76 38.36
N ASP A 40 49.45 -13.28 37.18
CA ASP A 40 50.14 -12.92 35.92
C ASP A 40 49.52 -11.71 35.22
N TYR A 41 48.49 -11.09 35.81
CA TYR A 41 47.81 -9.95 35.21
C TYR A 41 48.67 -8.68 35.27
N ILE A 42 49.12 -8.23 34.11
CA ILE A 42 49.83 -6.96 33.97
C ILE A 42 48.83 -5.89 33.52
N ARG A 43 48.55 -4.93 34.41
CA ARG A 43 47.70 -3.77 34.11
C ARG A 43 48.40 -2.89 33.06
N ARG A 44 47.98 -3.01 31.80
CA ARG A 44 48.45 -2.14 30.72
C ARG A 44 47.88 -0.74 30.91
N ASN A 45 48.71 0.28 30.70
CA ASN A 45 48.21 1.64 30.53
C ASN A 45 47.21 1.63 29.36
N PRO A 46 46.08 2.35 29.43
CA PRO A 46 45.17 2.50 28.32
C PRO A 46 45.86 3.32 27.23
N CYS A 47 46.73 2.69 26.46
CA CYS A 47 47.17 3.20 25.18
C CYS A 47 45.94 3.12 24.27
N HIS A 48 45.63 4.20 23.57
CA HIS A 48 44.57 4.24 22.57
C HIS A 48 44.72 3.05 21.60
N VAL A 49 43.94 1.99 21.82
CA VAL A 49 43.86 0.87 20.89
C VAL A 49 42.81 1.27 19.87
N ALA A 50 43.21 1.45 18.62
CA ALA A 50 42.25 1.68 17.54
C ALA A 50 41.38 0.42 17.39
N SER A 51 40.13 0.49 17.83
CA SER A 51 39.15 -0.55 17.56
C SER A 51 38.57 -0.29 16.17
N GLN A 52 38.89 -1.15 15.21
CA GLN A 52 38.22 -1.15 13.91
C GLN A 52 36.85 -1.81 14.06
N LYS A 53 35.88 -1.07 14.62
CA LYS A 53 34.47 -1.41 14.55
C LYS A 53 33.80 -0.47 13.54
N PRO A 54 33.88 -0.75 12.23
CA PRO A 54 33.11 0.03 11.26
C PRO A 54 31.62 -0.11 11.55
N LYS A 55 30.85 0.95 11.28
CA LYS A 55 29.38 0.86 11.29
C LYS A 55 28.97 -0.19 10.25
N GLN A 56 28.26 -1.21 10.71
CA GLN A 56 27.70 -2.23 9.85
C GLN A 56 26.41 -1.66 9.24
N TYR A 57 26.43 -1.37 7.94
CA TYR A 57 25.26 -0.92 7.20
C TYR A 57 24.58 -2.13 6.56
N ALA A 58 23.26 -2.20 6.66
CA ALA A 58 22.48 -3.17 5.92
C ALA A 58 22.25 -2.63 4.50
N VAL A 59 22.64 -3.40 3.49
CA VAL A 59 22.29 -3.12 2.09
C VAL A 59 20.96 -3.79 1.81
N HIS A 60 20.00 -3.04 1.27
CA HIS A 60 18.70 -3.55 0.86
C HIS A 60 18.50 -3.23 -0.62
N GLU A 61 18.33 -4.27 -1.43
CA GLU A 61 17.99 -4.15 -2.85
C GLU A 61 16.56 -4.63 -3.04
N VAL A 62 15.73 -3.81 -3.68
CA VAL A 62 14.33 -4.10 -3.96
C VAL A 62 14.12 -3.99 -5.45
N GLN A 63 13.76 -5.12 -6.08
CA GLN A 63 13.40 -5.17 -7.50
C GLN A 63 11.88 -5.30 -7.62
N ALA A 64 11.23 -4.28 -8.17
CA ALA A 64 9.79 -4.32 -8.46
C ALA A 64 9.57 -4.79 -9.90
N SER A 65 8.73 -5.80 -10.09
CA SER A 65 8.26 -6.20 -11.42
C SER A 65 7.20 -5.22 -11.92
N ALA A 66 7.37 -4.69 -13.12
CA ALA A 66 6.36 -3.84 -13.74
C ALA A 66 5.13 -4.67 -14.13
N ASN A 67 3.99 -4.39 -13.50
CA ASN A 67 2.72 -5.00 -13.89
C ASN A 67 2.02 -4.11 -14.92
N PRO A 68 1.57 -4.66 -16.07
CA PRO A 68 0.85 -3.87 -17.07
C PRO A 68 -0.52 -3.47 -16.54
N LEU A 69 -0.73 -2.16 -16.34
CA LEU A 69 -2.01 -1.60 -16.01
C LEU A 69 -2.80 -1.37 -17.30
N LYS A 70 -3.98 -1.98 -17.42
CA LYS A 70 -4.92 -1.70 -18.51
C LYS A 70 -6.05 -0.84 -17.96
N SER A 71 -6.21 0.37 -18.51
CA SER A 71 -7.39 1.19 -18.30
C SER A 71 -8.45 0.77 -19.31
N THR A 72 -9.56 0.19 -18.84
CA THR A 72 -10.70 -0.18 -19.68
C THR A 72 -11.90 0.65 -19.29
N GLY A 73 -12.46 1.42 -20.24
CA GLY A 73 -13.75 2.07 -20.11
C GLY A 73 -14.79 1.38 -20.98
N MET A 74 -16.04 1.34 -20.52
CA MET A 74 -17.17 0.95 -21.36
C MET A 74 -17.68 2.16 -22.14
N PHE A 75 -17.57 2.11 -23.46
CA PHE A 75 -18.34 3.01 -24.34
C PHE A 75 -19.74 2.42 -24.52
N HIS A 76 -20.74 3.03 -23.89
CA HIS A 76 -22.14 2.70 -24.15
C HIS A 76 -22.51 3.21 -25.55
N PHE A 77 -22.70 2.31 -26.50
CA PHE A 77 -23.27 2.62 -27.82
C PHE A 77 -24.80 2.75 -27.78
N GLU A 78 -25.45 2.17 -26.76
CA GLU A 78 -26.90 2.13 -26.61
C GLU A 78 -27.31 3.02 -25.43
N GLY A 79 -27.45 4.32 -25.69
CA GLY A 79 -27.84 5.29 -24.67
C GLY A 79 -27.80 6.72 -25.19
N GLY A 80 -28.39 7.65 -24.43
CA GLY A 80 -28.42 9.08 -24.76
C GLY A 80 -29.82 9.65 -24.96
N TRP A 81 -30.85 8.81 -25.04
CA TRP A 81 -32.23 9.28 -24.99
C TRP A 81 -32.61 9.67 -23.56
N PRO A 82 -33.30 10.81 -23.37
CA PRO A 82 -33.88 11.16 -22.07
C PRO A 82 -34.76 10.04 -21.53
N ARG A 83 -34.87 9.95 -20.20
CA ARG A 83 -35.63 8.91 -19.48
C ARG A 83 -37.04 8.68 -20.02
N ASP A 84 -37.68 9.72 -20.54
CA ASP A 84 -39.07 9.70 -20.98
C ASP A 84 -39.25 9.37 -22.47
N ILE A 85 -38.17 9.10 -23.21
CA ILE A 85 -38.21 8.81 -24.65
C ILE A 85 -37.78 7.37 -24.89
N ASN A 86 -38.69 6.59 -25.46
CA ASN A 86 -38.40 5.24 -25.89
C ASN A 86 -37.60 5.27 -27.22
N PRO A 87 -36.37 4.75 -27.26
CA PRO A 87 -35.57 4.69 -28.49
C PRO A 87 -36.18 3.83 -29.59
N GLN A 88 -37.04 2.87 -29.22
CA GLN A 88 -37.71 1.96 -30.15
C GLN A 88 -38.96 2.59 -30.79
N ASP A 89 -39.38 3.75 -30.31
CA ASP A 89 -40.50 4.51 -30.88
C ASP A 89 -39.96 5.57 -31.85
N GLU A 90 -40.08 5.29 -33.15
CA GLU A 90 -39.63 6.19 -34.23
C GLU A 90 -40.35 7.55 -34.20
N GLU A 91 -41.62 7.59 -33.78
CA GLU A 91 -42.38 8.84 -33.72
C GLU A 91 -41.91 9.70 -32.55
N ALA A 92 -41.73 9.11 -31.36
CA ALA A 92 -41.23 9.80 -30.18
C ALA A 92 -39.81 10.35 -30.41
N THR A 93 -38.93 9.55 -31.02
CA THR A 93 -37.56 9.97 -31.34
C THR A 93 -37.52 11.06 -32.41
N ALA A 94 -38.35 10.98 -33.46
CA ALA A 94 -38.44 12.02 -34.50
C ALA A 94 -39.00 13.34 -33.96
N ARG A 95 -40.03 13.29 -33.11
CA ARG A 95 -40.59 14.48 -32.43
C ARG A 95 -39.56 15.15 -31.53
N PHE A 96 -38.79 14.37 -30.78
CA PHE A 96 -37.71 14.90 -29.94
C PHE A 96 -36.63 15.60 -30.77
N ARG A 97 -36.13 14.96 -31.85
CA ARG A 97 -35.13 15.56 -32.74
C ARG A 97 -35.58 16.91 -33.30
N ARG A 98 -36.82 16.98 -33.83
CA ARG A 98 -37.39 18.22 -34.37
C ARG A 98 -37.55 19.31 -33.30
N ARG A 99 -37.89 18.94 -32.07
CA ARG A 99 -37.97 19.88 -30.95
C ARG A 99 -36.59 20.46 -30.63
N THR A 100 -35.56 19.63 -30.55
CA THR A 100 -34.18 20.04 -30.28
C THR A 100 -33.61 20.92 -31.40
N GLU A 101 -33.87 20.60 -32.67
CA GLU A 101 -33.41 21.40 -33.82
C GLU A 101 -34.05 22.80 -33.87
N LYS A 102 -35.22 22.97 -33.25
CA LYS A 102 -35.92 24.26 -33.18
C LYS A 102 -35.42 25.16 -32.04
N GLU A 103 -34.56 24.68 -31.16
CA GLU A 103 -33.98 25.52 -30.10
C GLU A 103 -33.03 26.57 -30.68
N ASP A 104 -33.15 27.83 -30.25
CA ASP A 104 -32.36 28.96 -30.78
C ASP A 104 -30.84 28.73 -30.64
N ASP A 105 -30.43 27.96 -29.64
CA ASP A 105 -29.04 27.61 -29.36
C ASP A 105 -28.47 26.48 -30.22
N TRP A 106 -29.32 25.73 -30.96
CA TRP A 106 -28.88 24.56 -31.72
C TRP A 106 -27.89 24.93 -32.83
N ALA A 107 -28.24 25.91 -33.67
CA ALA A 107 -27.39 26.34 -34.78
C ALA A 107 -26.09 27.04 -34.34
N PRO A 108 -26.09 27.97 -33.35
CA PRO A 108 -24.85 28.57 -32.83
C PRO A 108 -23.85 27.55 -32.27
N LYS A 109 -24.32 26.53 -31.54
CA LYS A 109 -23.47 25.47 -30.97
C LYS A 109 -22.77 24.66 -32.06
N LEU A 110 -23.48 24.31 -33.14
CA LEU A 110 -22.91 23.56 -34.26
C LEU A 110 -21.86 24.35 -35.04
N ARG A 111 -22.07 25.67 -35.24
CA ARG A 111 -21.08 26.54 -35.93
C ARG A 111 -19.71 26.51 -35.28
N HIS A 112 -19.65 26.45 -33.95
CA HIS A 112 -18.38 26.35 -33.24
C HIS A 112 -17.65 25.03 -33.52
N LEU A 113 -18.39 23.92 -33.58
CA LEU A 113 -17.85 22.60 -33.92
C LEU A 113 -17.32 22.53 -35.36
N PHE A 114 -18.06 23.08 -36.33
CA PHE A 114 -17.65 23.05 -37.73
C PHE A 114 -16.30 23.75 -37.96
N ARG A 115 -16.05 24.87 -37.26
CA ARG A 115 -14.77 25.56 -37.31
C ARG A 115 -13.60 24.72 -36.81
N VAL A 116 -13.81 23.79 -35.87
CA VAL A 116 -12.72 22.92 -35.38
C VAL A 116 -12.41 21.82 -36.38
N ILE A 117 -13.43 21.30 -37.07
CA ILE A 117 -13.28 20.19 -38.03
C ILE A 117 -12.67 20.65 -39.36
N GLU A 118 -13.02 21.85 -39.84
CA GLU A 118 -12.47 22.38 -41.11
C GLU A 118 -10.99 22.75 -41.03
N PHE A 119 -10.44 22.93 -39.83
CA PHE A 119 -9.04 23.35 -39.61
C PHE A 119 -8.18 22.26 -38.94
N SER A 120 -8.64 20.99 -38.94
CA SER A 120 -7.88 19.82 -38.45
C SER A 120 -7.27 18.99 -39.57
#